data_AF-A0A7Z9VEX7-F1
#
_entry.id   AF-A0A7Z9VEX7-F1
#
_cell.length_a   1.000
_cell.length_b   1.000
_cell.length_c   1.000
_cell.angle_alpha   90.00
_cell.angle_beta   90.00
_cell.angle_gamma   90.00
#
_symmetry.space_group_name_H-M   'P 1'
#
loop_
_entity.id
_entity.type
_entity.pdbx_description
1 polymer ?
#
loop_
_entity_poly.entity_id
_entity_poly.type
_entity_poly.pdbx_seq_one_letter_code
_entity_poly.pdbx_strand_id
1 'polypeptide(L)'
;MHRIPVTRRPGLEETAREHGYEFRADVGVPYWDETAYYRFTLRQIEGDLERPAEEIEAMCFQLLDQSLADERVYQRLCIPEAYWDY
;
A
#
# COMPACT_ATOMS: atom_id res chain seq x y z
N MET A 1 -12.83 -7.65 -8.40
CA MET A 1 -13.07 -7.37 -6.97
C MET A 1 -14.56 -7.41 -6.66
N HIS A 2 -14.97 -8.08 -5.58
CA HIS A 2 -16.35 -8.06 -5.08
C HIS A 2 -16.35 -7.77 -3.57
N ARG A 3 -16.98 -6.67 -3.14
CA ARG A 3 -17.14 -6.32 -1.72
C ARG A 3 -18.36 -7.04 -1.16
N ILE A 4 -18.17 -7.79 -0.08
CA ILE A 4 -19.20 -8.61 0.55
C ILE A 4 -19.44 -8.08 1.96
N PRO A 5 -20.65 -7.57 2.29
CA PRO A 5 -20.96 -7.10 3.63
C PRO A 5 -21.03 -8.26 4.61
N VAL A 6 -20.55 -8.05 5.84
CA VAL A 6 -20.60 -9.02 6.93
C VAL A 6 -20.90 -8.34 8.25
N THR A 7 -21.43 -9.11 9.20
CA THR A 7 -21.50 -8.67 10.60
C THR A 7 -20.09 -8.66 11.18
N ARG A 8 -19.75 -7.60 11.92
CA ARG A 8 -18.47 -7.47 12.63
C ARG A 8 -18.26 -8.66 13.57
N ARG A 9 -17.01 -9.10 13.73
CA ARG A 9 -16.71 -10.24 14.60
C ARG A 9 -16.85 -9.82 16.06
N PRO A 10 -17.38 -10.69 16.94
CA PRO A 10 -17.36 -10.42 18.37
C PRO A 10 -15.90 -10.37 18.86
N GLY A 11 -15.64 -9.58 19.90
CA GLY A 11 -14.32 -9.54 20.53
C GLY A 11 -13.25 -8.67 19.84
N LEU A 12 -13.61 -7.87 18.82
CA LEU A 12 -12.66 -7.00 18.13
C LEU A 12 -11.84 -6.11 19.09
N GLU A 13 -12.49 -5.58 20.13
CA GLU A 13 -11.83 -4.76 21.15
C GLU A 13 -10.75 -5.52 21.94
N GLU A 14 -11.04 -6.76 22.33
CA GLU A 14 -10.10 -7.63 23.06
C GLU A 14 -8.93 -8.01 22.16
N THR A 15 -9.21 -8.52 20.95
CA THR A 15 -8.20 -8.87 19.96
C THR A 15 -7.32 -7.68 19.58
N ALA A 16 -7.89 -6.49 19.41
CA ALA A 16 -7.12 -5.28 19.13
C ALA A 16 -6.12 -5.01 20.24
N ARG A 17 -6.54 -5.06 21.51
CA ARG A 17 -5.66 -4.84 22.67
C ARG A 17 -4.58 -5.90 22.79
N GLU A 18 -4.91 -7.18 22.59
CA GLU A 18 -3.94 -8.29 22.64
C GLU A 18 -2.81 -8.11 21.61
N HIS A 19 -3.13 -7.55 20.45
CA HIS A 19 -2.16 -7.31 19.37
C HIS A 19 -1.57 -5.88 19.36
N GLY A 20 -1.84 -5.08 20.39
CA GLY A 20 -1.28 -3.73 20.54
C GLY A 20 -1.90 -2.66 19.63
N TYR A 21 -3.07 -2.91 19.07
CA TYR A 21 -3.83 -1.93 18.31
C TYR A 21 -4.62 -0.99 19.22
N GLU A 22 -4.70 0.27 18.82
CA GLU A 22 -5.61 1.24 19.43
C GLU A 22 -7.06 0.87 19.11
N PHE A 23 -7.90 0.82 20.14
CA PHE A 23 -9.35 0.64 19.99
C PHE A 23 -10.09 1.87 20.53
N ARG A 24 -10.96 2.43 19.71
CA ARG A 24 -11.81 3.57 20.05
C ARG A 24 -13.26 3.12 20.05
N ALA A 25 -13.99 3.32 21.15
CA ALA A 25 -15.35 2.79 21.30
C ALA A 25 -16.33 3.26 20.22
N ASP A 26 -16.13 4.46 19.66
CA ASP A 26 -16.94 5.08 18.61
C ASP A 26 -16.53 4.67 17.19
N VAL A 27 -15.25 4.38 16.96
CA VAL A 27 -14.68 4.13 15.62
C VAL A 27 -14.35 2.65 15.38
N GLY A 28 -14.03 1.90 16.44
CA GLY A 28 -13.36 0.60 16.36
C GLY A 28 -11.84 0.75 16.30
N VAL A 29 -11.19 -0.07 15.49
CA VAL A 29 -9.74 0.03 15.22
C VAL A 29 -9.53 1.02 14.07
N PRO A 30 -8.68 2.06 14.22
CA PRO A 30 -8.40 3.01 13.14
C PRO A 30 -7.97 2.31 11.84
N TYR A 31 -8.51 2.76 10.71
CA TYR A 31 -8.25 2.22 9.36
C TYR A 31 -8.70 0.77 9.13
N TRP A 32 -9.45 0.17 10.06
CA TRP A 32 -9.94 -1.20 9.97
C TRP A 32 -11.47 -1.26 9.89
N ASP A 33 -12.00 -1.69 8.74
CA ASP A 33 -13.44 -1.87 8.52
C ASP A 33 -13.83 -3.35 8.54
N GLU A 34 -14.49 -3.79 9.61
CA GLU A 34 -15.03 -5.16 9.72
C GLU A 34 -16.44 -5.33 9.14
N THR A 35 -17.02 -4.30 8.52
CA THR A 35 -18.38 -4.39 7.95
C THR A 35 -18.41 -5.10 6.59
N ALA A 36 -17.25 -5.38 6.00
CA ALA A 36 -17.14 -6.12 4.75
C ALA A 36 -15.78 -6.78 4.59
N TYR A 37 -15.71 -7.72 3.67
CA TYR A 37 -14.45 -8.19 3.10
C TYR A 37 -14.50 -8.13 1.58
N TYR A 38 -13.33 -8.23 0.94
CA TYR A 38 -13.22 -8.22 -0.51
C TYR A 38 -12.82 -9.61 -1.00
N ARG A 39 -13.52 -10.07 -2.03
CA ARG A 39 -13.19 -11.30 -2.75
C ARG A 39 -12.61 -10.97 -4.12
N PHE A 40 -11.53 -11.64 -4.46
CA PHE A 40 -10.89 -11.58 -5.77
C PHE A 40 -10.86 -12.98 -6.40
N THR A 41 -10.88 -13.04 -7.72
CA THR A 41 -10.47 -14.26 -8.43
C THR A 41 -8.96 -14.29 -8.57
N LEU A 42 -8.36 -15.46 -8.78
CA LEU A 42 -6.92 -15.57 -8.98
C LEU A 42 -6.44 -14.67 -10.15
N ARG A 43 -7.19 -14.66 -11.26
CA ARG A 43 -6.93 -13.76 -12.40
C ARG A 43 -6.90 -12.28 -12.01
N GLN A 44 -7.75 -11.84 -11.09
CA GLN A 44 -7.76 -10.44 -10.64
C GLN A 44 -6.56 -10.13 -9.75
N ILE A 45 -6.09 -11.10 -8.97
CA ILE A 45 -4.89 -10.95 -8.14
C ILE A 45 -3.67 -10.86 -9.06
N GLU A 46 -3.42 -11.89 -9.87
CA GLU A 46 -2.21 -11.99 -10.69
C GLU A 46 -2.19 -10.95 -11.82
N GLY A 47 -3.33 -10.79 -12.52
CA GLY A 47 -3.40 -9.96 -13.72
C GLY A 47 -3.69 -8.50 -13.44
N ASP A 48 -4.56 -8.21 -12.47
CA ASP A 48 -5.06 -6.85 -12.26
C ASP A 48 -4.38 -6.14 -11.06
N LEU A 49 -3.62 -6.86 -10.21
CA LEU A 49 -2.91 -6.28 -9.06
C LEU A 49 -1.41 -6.54 -9.11
N GLU A 50 -0.98 -7.81 -9.12
CA GLU A 50 0.44 -8.17 -9.03
C GLU A 50 1.22 -7.70 -10.26
N ARG A 51 0.77 -8.07 -11.47
CA ARG A 51 1.44 -7.66 -12.71
C ARG A 51 1.59 -6.14 -12.87
N PRO A 52 0.55 -5.30 -12.72
CA PRO A 52 0.75 -3.86 -12.82
C PRO A 52 1.62 -3.29 -11.69
N ALA A 53 1.62 -3.90 -10.49
CA ALA A 53 2.54 -3.49 -9.43
C ALA A 53 4.01 -3.80 -9.79
N GLU A 54 4.28 -4.98 -10.35
CA GLU A 54 5.60 -5.36 -10.87
C GLU A 54 6.04 -4.44 -12.02
N GLU A 55 5.12 -4.08 -12.92
CA GLU A 55 5.40 -3.14 -14.01
C GLU A 55 5.77 -1.75 -13.47
N ILE A 56 5.07 -1.24 -12.46
CA ILE A 56 5.40 0.04 -11.81
C ILE A 56 6.76 -0.04 -11.09
N GLU A 57 7.04 -1.13 -10.39
CA GLU A 57 8.34 -1.36 -9.75
C GLU A 57 9.47 -1.36 -10.78
N ALA A 58 9.28 -2.05 -11.90
CA ALA A 58 10.24 -2.05 -13.00
C ALA A 58 10.47 -0.64 -13.56
N MET A 59 9.41 0.18 -13.68
CA MET A 59 9.55 1.59 -14.07
C MET A 59 10.35 2.41 -13.05
N CYS A 60 10.19 2.13 -11.75
CA CYS A 60 11.00 2.78 -10.71
C CYS A 60 12.49 2.43 -10.84
N PHE A 61 12.84 1.18 -11.13
CA PHE A 61 14.23 0.79 -11.38
C PHE A 61 14.79 1.42 -12.66
N GLN A 62 13.99 1.50 -13.73
CA GLN A 62 14.39 2.19 -14.94
C GLN A 62 14.66 3.68 -14.70
N LEU A 63 13.82 4.34 -13.87
CA LEU A 63 14.04 5.73 -13.48
C LEU A 63 15.34 5.89 -12.68
N LEU A 64 15.65 4.95 -11.79
CA LEU A 64 16.90 4.93 -11.03
C LEU A 64 18.11 4.80 -11.97
N ASP A 65 18.08 3.87 -12.91
CA ASP A 65 19.16 3.70 -13.90
C ASP A 65 19.37 4.99 -14.72
N GLN A 66 18.27 5.65 -15.11
CA GLN A 66 18.33 6.94 -15.83
C GLN A 66 18.90 8.06 -14.95
N SER A 67 18.57 8.09 -13.66
CA SER A 67 19.03 9.14 -12.76
C SER A 67 20.53 9.10 -12.54
N LEU A 68 21.16 7.93 -12.61
CA LEU A 68 22.62 7.77 -12.52
C LEU A 68 23.37 8.38 -13.72
N ALA A 69 22.71 8.57 -14.85
CA ALA A 69 23.32 9.08 -16.08
C ALA A 69 22.87 10.51 -16.47
N ASP A 70 21.74 10.99 -15.91
CA ASP A 70 21.18 12.31 -16.24
C ASP A 70 20.65 13.02 -14.98
N GLU A 71 21.43 14.00 -14.50
CA GLU A 71 21.10 14.86 -13.37
C GLU A 71 19.76 15.63 -13.52
N ARG A 72 19.26 15.80 -14.75
CA ARG A 72 17.93 16.41 -14.98
C ARG A 72 16.82 15.62 -14.31
N VAL A 73 17.01 14.32 -14.08
CA VAL A 73 16.06 13.50 -13.32
C VAL A 73 15.96 14.01 -11.87
N TYR A 74 17.09 14.30 -11.22
CA TYR A 74 17.11 14.86 -9.86
C TYR A 74 16.46 16.24 -9.80
N GLN A 75 16.68 17.10 -10.80
CA GLN A 75 16.02 18.39 -10.91
C GLN A 75 14.49 18.23 -11.02
N ARG A 76 13.99 17.30 -11.84
CA ARG A 76 12.56 17.02 -11.99
C ARG A 76 11.92 16.44 -10.73
N LEU A 77 12.69 15.69 -9.94
CA LEU A 77 12.28 15.17 -8.64
C LEU A 77 12.45 16.18 -7.50
N CYS A 78 12.97 17.39 -7.79
CA CYS A 78 13.26 18.43 -6.82
C CYS A 78 14.21 17.97 -5.69
N ILE A 79 15.19 17.10 -6.02
CA ILE A 79 16.21 16.65 -5.07
C ILE A 79 17.30 17.73 -4.98
N PRO A 80 17.67 18.23 -3.79
CA PRO A 80 18.70 19.25 -3.65
C PRO A 80 20.07 18.77 -4.15
N GLU A 81 20.78 19.63 -4.90
CA GLU A 81 22.10 19.34 -5.50
C GLU A 81 23.14 18.84 -4.51
N ALA A 82 23.07 19.27 -3.25
CA ALA A 82 23.98 18.82 -2.19
C ALA A 82 23.95 17.30 -1.92
N TYR A 83 22.96 16.57 -2.46
CA TYR A 83 22.79 15.13 -2.29
C TYR A 83 22.99 14.33 -3.59
N TRP A 84 23.52 14.93 -4.66
CA TRP A 84 23.68 14.23 -5.95
C TRP A 84 24.94 13.36 -6.01
N ASP A 85 25.99 13.74 -5.27
CA ASP A 85 27.27 13.04 -5.21
C ASP A 85 27.43 12.31 -3.85
N TYR A 86 26.96 11.05 -3.76
CA TYR A 86 27.26 10.16 -2.64
C TYR A 86 27.74 8.79 -3.11
#